data_AF-A0A7C5QUS9-F1
#
_entry.id   AF-A0A7C5QUS9-F1
#
_cell.length_a   1.000
_cell.length_b   1.000
_cell.length_c   1.000
_cell.angle_alpha   90.00
_cell.angle_beta   90.00
_cell.angle_gamma   90.00
#
_symmetry.space_group_name_H-M   'P 1'
#
loop_
_entity.id
_entity.type
_entity.pdbx_description
1 polymer ?
#
loop_
_entity_poly.entity_id
_entity_poly.type
_entity_poly.pdbx_seq_one_letter_code
_entity_poly.pdbx_strand_id
1 'polypeptide(L)'
;MIAVRASPAEVSGASLFAGRGAGGMFALVRPRAEGGGGVSARPAARNAVAQTSLSQQRVMRIRALIGWAEAGPDGYDAVQWGARVKPPKRPTEMTLGEVFAWIEATPGQPHAIGYYQFIPATLARLVTRLDLGPDVRFTPALQDRLGDILLAEAGLPALEAGRIDRVTFMNNLAKIWAGLPNSSGKSHYQGIAGNAASISWEAFDREMARIFSG
;
A
#
# COMPACT_ATOMS: atom_id res chain seq x y z
N MET A 1 37.05 6.56 56.87
CA MET A 1 36.38 7.00 58.12
C MET A 1 34.90 6.65 57.97
N ILE A 2 34.42 5.69 58.74
CA ILE A 2 33.04 5.19 58.82
C ILE A 2 32.43 5.75 60.12
N ALA A 3 31.15 6.13 60.13
CA ALA A 3 30.22 5.73 61.19
C ALA A 3 28.76 6.11 60.86
N VAL A 4 27.96 5.08 60.65
CA VAL A 4 26.49 5.03 60.71
C VAL A 4 26.09 4.64 62.14
N ARG A 5 24.89 5.05 62.58
CA ARG A 5 24.03 4.39 63.59
C ARG A 5 22.58 4.71 63.21
N ALA A 6 21.54 3.91 63.38
CA ALA A 6 21.31 2.49 63.67
C ALA A 6 19.78 2.26 63.47
N SER A 7 19.37 1.08 63.00
CA SER A 7 17.98 0.57 62.83
C SER A 7 17.41 0.05 64.20
N PRO A 8 16.23 -0.63 64.38
CA PRO A 8 15.37 -1.37 63.41
C PRO A 8 13.82 -1.43 63.69
N ALA A 9 13.07 -2.10 62.80
CA ALA A 9 12.05 -3.13 63.14
C ALA A 9 11.49 -3.82 61.86
N GLU A 10 11.60 -5.14 61.83
CA GLU A 10 11.03 -6.08 60.85
C GLU A 10 9.57 -6.46 61.19
N VAL A 11 8.79 -6.99 60.23
CA VAL A 11 8.12 -8.32 60.31
C VAL A 11 7.84 -8.91 58.91
N SER A 12 8.57 -9.99 58.60
CA SER A 12 8.19 -11.31 58.02
C SER A 12 7.04 -11.51 57.02
N GLY A 13 7.31 -12.31 55.96
CA GLY A 13 6.27 -12.98 55.18
C GLY A 13 6.70 -13.82 53.94
N ALA A 14 7.64 -14.76 54.13
CA ALA A 14 7.88 -16.02 53.39
C ALA A 14 8.03 -16.11 51.83
N SER A 15 9.20 -16.66 51.47
CA SER A 15 9.70 -17.19 50.18
C SER A 15 8.92 -18.35 49.54
N LEU A 16 9.24 -18.62 48.26
CA LEU A 16 9.71 -19.89 47.65
C LEU A 16 9.51 -19.73 46.12
N PHE A 17 10.50 -19.80 45.22
CA PHE A 17 11.40 -20.92 44.94
C PHE A 17 12.72 -20.47 44.27
N ALA A 18 13.83 -21.00 44.79
CA ALA A 18 15.09 -21.23 44.08
C ALA A 18 14.88 -22.30 42.98
N GLY A 19 15.68 -22.47 41.93
CA GLY A 19 16.97 -21.95 41.50
C GLY A 19 17.49 -22.85 40.37
N ARG A 20 18.45 -22.33 39.57
CA ARG A 20 19.64 -22.98 38.95
C ARG A 20 19.49 -24.42 38.40
N GLY A 21 19.89 -24.77 37.19
CA GLY A 21 21.05 -24.37 36.39
C GLY A 21 21.40 -25.50 35.41
N ALA A 22 22.28 -25.21 34.45
CA ALA A 22 22.62 -26.02 33.28
C ALA A 22 23.25 -27.40 33.54
N GLY A 23 23.12 -28.31 32.56
CA GLY A 23 24.00 -29.47 32.36
C GLY A 23 23.52 -30.49 31.33
N GLY A 24 24.41 -30.90 30.41
CA GLY A 24 24.49 -32.29 29.93
C GLY A 24 24.16 -32.58 28.47
N MET A 25 25.20 -32.86 27.67
CA MET A 25 25.15 -33.46 26.33
C MET A 25 24.90 -34.97 26.37
N PHE A 26 24.31 -35.50 25.29
CA PHE A 26 24.15 -36.92 24.89
C PHE A 26 23.13 -37.78 25.65
N ALA A 27 21.95 -37.96 25.04
CA ALA A 27 21.21 -39.22 25.04
C ALA A 27 20.48 -39.39 23.69
N LEU A 28 20.98 -40.29 22.85
CA LEU A 28 20.30 -40.82 21.68
C LEU A 28 19.36 -41.94 22.12
N VAL A 29 18.03 -41.76 22.00
CA VAL A 29 17.07 -42.86 21.72
C VAL A 29 15.85 -42.31 20.95
N ARG A 30 15.79 -42.75 19.69
CA ARG A 30 14.70 -42.92 18.67
C ARG A 30 13.25 -42.42 18.88
N PRO A 31 12.51 -42.17 17.78
CA PRO A 31 11.17 -41.59 17.81
C PRO A 31 10.13 -42.64 18.21
N ARG A 32 9.15 -42.23 19.03
CA ARG A 32 7.90 -42.97 19.21
C ARG A 32 6.73 -42.10 18.77
N ALA A 33 5.94 -42.69 17.88
CA ALA A 33 4.76 -42.11 17.27
C ALA A 33 3.63 -41.90 18.28
N GLU A 34 2.85 -40.85 17.97
CA GLU A 34 1.46 -40.56 18.31
C GLU A 34 1.10 -40.11 19.73
N GLY A 35 0.52 -38.90 19.80
CA GLY A 35 -0.31 -38.48 20.92
C GLY A 35 -0.40 -36.98 21.16
N GLY A 36 -1.23 -36.28 20.37
CA GLY A 36 -2.01 -35.12 20.84
C GLY A 36 -1.29 -33.77 20.98
N GLY A 37 -1.74 -32.78 20.20
CA GLY A 37 -1.39 -31.37 20.43
C GLY A 37 -1.11 -30.54 19.18
N GLY A 38 -1.67 -30.93 18.02
CA GLY A 38 -1.72 -30.01 16.89
C GLY A 38 -2.49 -28.77 17.31
N VAL A 39 -1.79 -27.63 17.41
CA VAL A 39 -2.38 -26.32 17.65
C VAL A 39 -3.33 -26.03 16.48
N SER A 40 -4.58 -26.45 16.62
CA SER A 40 -5.62 -26.20 15.64
C SER A 40 -5.88 -24.70 15.65
N ALA A 41 -5.21 -23.98 14.75
CA ALA A 41 -5.47 -22.58 14.50
C ALA A 41 -7.00 -22.41 14.36
N ARG A 42 -7.59 -21.63 15.28
CA ARG A 42 -9.03 -21.42 15.38
C ARG A 42 -9.60 -21.08 13.98
N PRO A 43 -10.75 -21.64 13.57
CA PRO A 43 -11.33 -21.40 12.24
C PRO A 43 -11.42 -19.92 11.86
N ALA A 44 -11.69 -19.04 12.83
CA ALA A 44 -11.73 -17.59 12.64
C ALA A 44 -10.38 -16.97 12.22
N ALA A 45 -9.26 -17.43 12.78
CA ALA A 45 -7.94 -16.92 12.43
C ALA A 45 -7.53 -17.36 11.01
N ARG A 46 -7.88 -18.59 10.61
CA ARG A 46 -7.67 -19.08 9.24
C ARG A 46 -8.49 -18.29 8.22
N ASN A 47 -9.75 -18.00 8.54
CA ASN A 47 -10.62 -17.19 7.68
C ASN A 47 -10.12 -15.74 7.55
N ALA A 48 -9.65 -15.12 8.63
CA ALA A 48 -9.09 -13.78 8.59
C ALA A 48 -7.84 -13.70 7.70
N VAL A 49 -6.90 -14.65 7.82
CA VAL A 49 -5.69 -14.70 6.98
C VAL A 49 -6.06 -14.91 5.50
N ALA A 50 -7.01 -15.79 5.21
CA ALA A 50 -7.49 -16.01 3.84
C ALA A 50 -8.15 -14.75 3.25
N GLN A 51 -8.98 -14.04 4.03
CA GLN A 51 -9.61 -12.79 3.62
C GLN A 51 -8.59 -11.68 3.36
N THR A 52 -7.58 -11.54 4.22
CA THR A 52 -6.47 -10.58 4.01
C THR A 52 -5.70 -10.91 2.72
N SER A 53 -5.38 -12.18 2.47
CA SER A 53 -4.71 -12.61 1.24
C SER A 53 -5.55 -12.29 -0.01
N LEU A 54 -6.86 -12.55 0.02
CA LEU A 54 -7.76 -12.21 -1.09
C LEU A 54 -7.83 -10.70 -1.33
N SER A 55 -7.96 -9.90 -0.26
CA SER A 55 -7.97 -8.44 -0.39
C SER A 55 -6.67 -7.91 -0.98
N GLN A 56 -5.51 -8.43 -0.56
CA GLN A 56 -4.22 -8.07 -1.16
C GLN A 56 -4.14 -8.43 -2.65
N GLN A 57 -4.61 -9.62 -3.04
CA GLN A 57 -4.66 -10.01 -4.45
C GLN A 57 -5.59 -9.10 -5.27
N ARG A 58 -6.73 -8.67 -4.70
CA ARG A 58 -7.63 -7.71 -5.35
C ARG A 58 -6.95 -6.37 -5.55
N VAL A 59 -6.30 -5.83 -4.51
CA VAL A 59 -5.55 -4.57 -4.59
C VAL A 59 -4.48 -4.64 -5.67
N MET A 60 -3.67 -5.71 -5.69
CA MET A 60 -2.64 -5.89 -6.72
C MET A 60 -3.21 -5.90 -8.15
N ARG A 61 -4.35 -6.57 -8.36
CA ARG A 61 -5.01 -6.59 -9.68
C ARG A 61 -5.58 -5.22 -10.07
N ILE A 62 -6.17 -4.49 -9.11
CA ILE A 62 -6.66 -3.13 -9.35
C ILE A 62 -5.50 -2.20 -9.73
N ARG A 63 -4.38 -2.25 -8.99
CA ARG A 63 -3.17 -1.50 -9.32
C ARG A 63 -2.67 -1.81 -10.72
N ALA A 64 -2.58 -3.10 -11.07
CA ALA A 64 -2.15 -3.53 -12.40
C ALA A 64 -3.04 -2.96 -13.52
N LEU A 65 -4.35 -2.94 -13.30
CA LEU A 65 -5.32 -2.36 -14.23
C LEU A 65 -5.16 -0.84 -14.37
N ILE A 66 -4.93 -0.12 -13.26
CA ILE A 66 -4.65 1.32 -13.27
C ILE A 66 -3.36 1.61 -14.03
N GLY A 67 -2.26 0.95 -13.69
CA GLY A 67 -0.98 1.21 -14.34
C GLY A 67 -0.98 0.85 -15.82
N TRP A 68 -1.71 -0.19 -16.23
CA TRP A 68 -1.93 -0.47 -17.65
C TRP A 68 -2.64 0.69 -18.36
N ALA A 69 -3.64 1.31 -17.73
CA ALA A 69 -4.40 2.42 -18.32
C ALA A 69 -3.65 3.75 -18.31
N GLU A 70 -2.79 3.98 -17.31
CA GLU A 70 -2.16 5.27 -17.02
C GLU A 70 -0.69 5.37 -17.47
N ALA A 71 0.11 4.33 -17.25
CA ALA A 71 1.57 4.40 -17.36
C ALA A 71 2.14 3.66 -18.57
N GLY A 72 1.37 2.75 -19.18
CA GLY A 72 1.83 1.99 -20.36
C GLY A 72 3.13 1.22 -20.09
N PRO A 73 4.06 1.13 -21.06
CA PRO A 73 5.28 0.32 -20.93
C PRO A 73 6.30 0.87 -19.95
N ASP A 74 6.26 2.18 -19.65
CA ASP A 74 7.25 2.83 -18.77
C ASP A 74 6.97 2.56 -17.28
N GLY A 75 5.74 2.14 -16.95
CA GLY A 75 5.38 1.69 -15.61
C GLY A 75 5.70 2.73 -14.52
N TYR A 76 6.44 2.31 -13.49
CA TYR A 76 6.81 3.20 -12.36
C TYR A 76 7.70 4.38 -12.75
N ASP A 77 8.27 4.36 -13.95
CA ASP A 77 9.10 5.42 -14.50
C ASP A 77 8.38 6.26 -15.56
N ALA A 78 7.07 6.04 -15.73
CA ALA A 78 6.27 6.81 -16.67
C ALA A 78 6.30 8.31 -16.36
N VAL A 79 6.46 9.11 -17.40
CA VAL A 79 6.38 10.57 -17.34
C VAL A 79 5.45 11.01 -18.45
N GLN A 80 4.47 11.86 -18.13
CA GLN A 80 3.47 12.31 -19.09
C GLN A 80 4.11 12.70 -20.42
N TRP A 81 3.57 12.17 -21.51
CA TRP A 81 4.14 12.36 -22.86
C TRP A 81 4.33 13.84 -23.21
N GLY A 82 3.38 14.70 -22.83
CA GLY A 82 3.41 16.14 -23.09
C GLY A 82 4.48 16.94 -22.33
N ALA A 83 5.21 16.32 -21.39
CA ALA A 83 6.29 16.98 -20.66
C ALA A 83 7.47 17.23 -21.61
N ARG A 84 7.73 18.50 -21.94
CA ARG A 84 8.80 18.91 -22.88
C ARG A 84 10.18 18.71 -22.27
N VAL A 85 10.31 19.06 -20.99
CA VAL A 85 11.54 18.84 -20.22
C VAL A 85 11.31 17.63 -19.31
N LYS A 86 11.99 16.53 -19.61
CA LYS A 86 11.92 15.30 -18.81
C LYS A 86 12.71 15.43 -17.50
N PRO A 87 12.37 14.66 -16.45
CA PRO A 87 13.15 14.65 -15.23
C PRO A 87 14.60 14.22 -15.50
N PRO A 88 15.57 14.65 -14.66
CA PRO A 88 16.99 14.36 -14.85
C PRO A 88 17.36 12.89 -14.64
N LYS A 89 16.48 12.10 -14.03
CA LYS A 89 16.63 10.68 -13.73
C LYS A 89 15.30 9.97 -13.95
N ARG A 90 15.32 8.63 -13.92
CA ARG A 90 14.08 7.85 -13.88
C ARG A 90 13.30 8.19 -12.60
N PRO A 91 11.96 8.31 -12.64
CA PRO A 91 11.17 8.61 -11.45
C PRO A 91 11.49 7.73 -10.23
N THR A 92 11.73 6.44 -10.41
CA THR A 92 12.08 5.52 -9.30
C THR A 92 13.46 5.75 -8.68
N GLU A 93 14.33 6.49 -9.35
CA GLU A 93 15.67 6.86 -8.90
C GLU A 93 15.72 8.24 -8.24
N MET A 94 14.61 9.00 -8.33
CA MET A 94 14.51 10.34 -7.76
C MET A 94 14.07 10.32 -6.30
N THR A 95 14.50 11.31 -5.53
CA THR A 95 13.85 11.67 -4.27
C THR A 95 12.59 12.51 -4.51
N LEU A 96 11.69 12.58 -3.53
CA LEU A 96 10.54 13.49 -3.59
C LEU A 96 10.98 14.94 -3.80
N GLY A 97 12.07 15.37 -3.16
CA GLY A 97 12.68 16.69 -3.36
C GLY A 97 13.13 16.91 -4.80
N GLU A 98 13.78 15.92 -5.43
CA GLU A 98 14.15 15.99 -6.84
C GLU A 98 12.93 16.05 -7.76
N VAL A 99 11.83 15.33 -7.43
CA VAL A 99 10.57 15.38 -8.19
C VAL A 99 9.97 16.78 -8.12
N PHE A 100 9.85 17.36 -6.92
CA PHE A 100 9.29 18.70 -6.76
C PHE A 100 10.19 19.78 -7.38
N ALA A 101 11.52 19.65 -7.27
CA ALA A 101 12.45 20.56 -7.93
C ALA A 101 12.30 20.53 -9.47
N TRP A 102 12.10 19.34 -10.07
CA TRP A 102 11.81 19.23 -11.50
C TRP A 102 10.49 19.93 -11.87
N ILE A 103 9.44 19.77 -11.06
CA ILE A 103 8.15 20.43 -11.27
C ILE A 103 8.31 21.96 -11.24
N GLU A 104 8.97 22.49 -10.20
CA GLU A 104 9.20 23.93 -10.02
C GLU A 104 10.05 24.54 -11.14
N ALA A 105 11.09 23.81 -11.59
CA ALA A 105 11.99 24.28 -12.64
C ALA A 105 11.35 24.28 -14.04
N THR A 106 10.18 23.66 -14.22
CA THR A 106 9.54 23.49 -15.53
C THR A 106 8.08 23.96 -15.51
N PRO A 107 7.81 25.26 -15.24
CA PRO A 107 6.44 25.76 -15.14
C PRO A 107 5.69 25.66 -16.48
N GLY A 108 4.39 25.38 -16.42
CA GLY A 108 3.49 25.41 -17.58
C GLY A 108 3.49 24.17 -18.47
N GLN A 109 4.30 23.15 -18.16
CA GLN A 109 4.19 21.83 -18.79
C GLN A 109 3.35 20.87 -17.92
N PRO A 110 2.85 19.76 -18.48
CA PRO A 110 2.30 18.68 -17.68
C PRO A 110 3.37 17.92 -16.86
N HIS A 111 3.00 17.48 -15.66
CA HIS A 111 3.90 16.79 -14.72
C HIS A 111 3.34 15.49 -14.13
N ALA A 112 2.36 14.85 -14.78
CA ALA A 112 1.93 13.54 -14.30
C ALA A 112 3.12 12.54 -14.36
N ILE A 113 3.36 11.84 -13.25
CA ILE A 113 4.57 11.02 -13.06
C ILE A 113 4.26 9.70 -12.35
N GLY A 114 5.00 8.66 -12.71
CA GLY A 114 4.96 7.34 -12.10
C GLY A 114 3.81 6.45 -12.59
N TYR A 115 3.71 5.27 -11.99
CA TYR A 115 2.77 4.20 -12.34
C TYR A 115 1.31 4.63 -12.26
N TYR A 116 1.02 5.59 -11.37
CA TYR A 116 -0.32 6.11 -11.11
C TYR A 116 -0.54 7.52 -11.67
N GLN A 117 0.39 8.02 -12.50
CA GLN A 117 0.33 9.35 -13.13
C GLN A 117 -0.04 10.48 -12.14
N PHE A 118 0.68 10.56 -11.01
CA PHE A 118 0.39 11.55 -9.98
C PHE A 118 0.62 12.97 -10.50
N ILE A 119 -0.42 13.80 -10.47
CA ILE A 119 -0.30 15.24 -10.74
C ILE A 119 0.28 15.97 -9.51
N PRO A 120 0.96 17.13 -9.68
CA PRO A 120 1.67 17.81 -8.59
C PRO A 120 0.84 18.05 -7.33
N ALA A 121 -0.39 18.53 -7.48
CA ALA A 121 -1.27 18.83 -6.34
C ALA A 121 -1.65 17.56 -5.55
N THR A 122 -1.90 16.44 -6.24
CA THR A 122 -2.21 15.16 -5.61
C THR A 122 -0.98 14.59 -4.91
N LEU A 123 0.19 14.60 -5.58
CA LEU A 123 1.43 14.11 -4.97
C LEU A 123 1.78 14.90 -3.71
N ALA A 124 1.72 16.24 -3.77
CA ALA A 124 1.97 17.10 -2.62
C ALA A 124 1.01 16.80 -1.45
N ARG A 125 -0.30 16.65 -1.72
CA ARG A 125 -1.29 16.27 -0.68
C ARG A 125 -0.92 14.96 0.01
N LEU A 126 -0.54 13.95 -0.77
CA LEU A 126 -0.24 12.61 -0.24
C LEU A 126 1.08 12.59 0.55
N VAL A 127 2.11 13.30 0.07
CA VAL A 127 3.39 13.48 0.75
C VAL A 127 3.20 14.15 2.10
N THR A 128 2.43 15.24 2.15
CA THR A 128 2.08 15.93 3.40
C THR A 128 1.27 15.04 4.33
N ARG A 129 0.26 14.31 3.81
CA ARG A 129 -0.56 13.40 4.60
C ARG A 129 0.25 12.30 5.29
N LEU A 130 1.33 11.84 4.66
CA LEU A 130 2.21 10.79 5.17
C LEU A 130 3.44 11.32 5.92
N ASP A 131 3.59 12.64 6.07
CA ASP A 131 4.74 13.29 6.69
C ASP A 131 6.08 12.82 6.08
N LEU A 132 6.13 12.75 4.74
CA LEU A 132 7.32 12.28 4.02
C LEU A 132 8.28 13.45 3.74
N GLY A 133 9.54 13.28 4.16
CA GLY A 133 10.61 14.24 3.89
C GLY A 133 11.10 14.25 2.43
N PRO A 134 11.82 15.30 2.02
CA PRO A 134 12.30 15.47 0.64
C PRO A 134 13.33 14.41 0.21
N ASP A 135 14.05 13.79 1.15
CA ASP A 135 15.08 12.77 0.87
C ASP A 135 14.50 11.38 0.59
N VAL A 136 13.19 11.18 0.79
CA VAL A 136 12.53 9.91 0.54
C VAL A 136 12.52 9.61 -0.96
N ARG A 137 12.97 8.41 -1.34
CA ARG A 137 12.99 7.96 -2.75
C ARG A 137 11.60 7.62 -3.26
N PHE A 138 11.29 8.03 -4.48
CA PHE A 138 10.04 7.78 -5.20
C PHE A 138 9.95 6.36 -5.80
N THR A 139 10.30 5.38 -4.98
CA THR A 139 10.37 3.95 -5.31
C THR A 139 9.00 3.38 -5.73
N PRO A 140 8.97 2.23 -6.43
CA PRO A 140 7.71 1.52 -6.72
C PRO A 140 6.86 1.27 -5.48
N ALA A 141 7.49 0.85 -4.37
CA ALA A 141 6.80 0.60 -3.11
C ALA A 141 6.17 1.89 -2.52
N LEU A 142 6.83 3.04 -2.66
CA LEU A 142 6.25 4.31 -2.25
C LEU A 142 5.06 4.66 -3.16
N GLN A 143 5.23 4.57 -4.48
CA GLN A 143 4.15 4.84 -5.43
C GLN A 143 2.92 3.97 -5.15
N ASP A 144 3.11 2.68 -4.86
CA ASP A 144 2.04 1.76 -4.46
C ASP A 144 1.34 2.20 -3.17
N ARG A 145 2.10 2.61 -2.16
CA ARG A 145 1.52 3.11 -0.91
C ARG A 145 0.70 4.38 -1.13
N LEU A 146 1.16 5.27 -2.01
CA LEU A 146 0.41 6.47 -2.39
C LEU A 146 -0.87 6.10 -3.18
N GLY A 147 -0.76 5.14 -4.10
CA GLY A 147 -1.88 4.61 -4.87
C GLY A 147 -2.95 3.95 -3.99
N ASP A 148 -2.56 3.21 -2.95
CA ASP A 148 -3.50 2.62 -1.99
C ASP A 148 -4.32 3.65 -1.23
N ILE A 149 -3.73 4.79 -0.90
CA ILE A 149 -4.46 5.88 -0.25
C ILE A 149 -5.54 6.40 -1.21
N LEU A 150 -5.23 6.55 -2.49
CA LEU A 150 -6.20 6.94 -3.51
C LEU A 150 -7.28 5.88 -3.73
N LEU A 151 -6.94 4.59 -3.70
CA LEU A 151 -7.92 3.50 -3.75
C LEU A 151 -8.88 3.52 -2.56
N ALA A 152 -8.35 3.80 -1.36
CA ALA A 152 -9.15 3.96 -0.17
C ALA A 152 -10.07 5.19 -0.28
N GLU A 153 -9.56 6.32 -0.78
CA GLU A 153 -10.34 7.54 -1.07
C GLU A 153 -11.43 7.31 -2.13
N ALA A 154 -11.18 6.46 -3.14
CA ALA A 154 -12.18 6.07 -4.13
C ALA A 154 -13.31 5.19 -3.56
N GLY A 155 -13.11 4.60 -2.37
CA GLY A 155 -14.11 3.84 -1.65
C GLY A 155 -13.90 2.33 -1.64
N LEU A 156 -12.68 1.82 -1.87
CA LEU A 156 -12.43 0.37 -1.80
C LEU A 156 -12.90 -0.27 -0.47
N PRO A 157 -12.63 0.30 0.72
CA PRO A 157 -13.17 -0.23 1.97
C PRO A 157 -14.70 -0.13 2.08
N ALA A 158 -15.33 0.80 1.37
CA ALA A 158 -16.80 0.90 1.33
C ALA A 158 -17.39 -0.17 0.42
N LEU A 159 -16.75 -0.47 -0.71
CA LEU A 159 -17.13 -1.55 -1.61
C LEU A 159 -16.98 -2.92 -0.92
N GLU A 160 -15.84 -3.17 -0.27
CA GLU A 160 -15.60 -4.43 0.46
C GLU A 160 -16.59 -4.62 1.63
N ALA A 161 -17.08 -3.52 2.21
CA ALA A 161 -18.12 -3.54 3.24
C ALA A 161 -19.56 -3.56 2.69
N GLY A 162 -19.75 -3.60 1.37
CA GLY A 162 -21.08 -3.59 0.73
C GLY A 162 -21.84 -2.27 0.86
N ARG A 163 -21.15 -1.16 1.20
CA ARG A 163 -21.74 0.17 1.38
C ARG A 163 -21.87 0.96 0.08
N ILE A 164 -21.08 0.62 -0.93
CA ILE A 164 -21.22 1.11 -2.30
C ILE A 164 -21.18 -0.09 -3.26
N ASP A 165 -21.82 0.05 -4.41
CA ASP A 165 -21.71 -0.95 -5.46
C ASP A 165 -20.43 -0.78 -6.30
N ARG A 166 -20.14 -1.81 -7.11
CA ARG A 166 -18.94 -1.87 -7.95
C ARG A 166 -18.91 -0.75 -9.00
N VAL A 167 -20.07 -0.40 -9.58
CA VAL A 167 -20.18 0.65 -10.60
C VAL A 167 -19.90 2.03 -10.01
N THR A 168 -20.37 2.32 -8.79
CA THR A 168 -20.06 3.53 -8.03
C THR A 168 -18.57 3.62 -7.75
N PHE A 169 -17.95 2.53 -7.27
CA PHE A 169 -16.51 2.48 -7.06
C PHE A 169 -15.73 2.75 -8.36
N MET A 170 -16.09 2.11 -9.47
CA MET A 170 -15.47 2.34 -10.79
C MET A 170 -15.58 3.79 -11.26
N ASN A 171 -16.75 4.42 -11.09
CA ASN A 171 -16.92 5.84 -11.38
C ASN A 171 -16.08 6.74 -10.48
N ASN A 172 -15.86 6.36 -9.22
CA ASN A 172 -14.95 7.08 -8.33
C ASN A 172 -13.49 6.93 -8.76
N LEU A 173 -13.08 5.74 -9.21
CA LEU A 173 -11.75 5.53 -9.79
C LEU A 173 -11.53 6.43 -11.01
N ALA A 174 -12.52 6.55 -11.90
CA ALA A 174 -12.47 7.43 -13.09
C ALA A 174 -12.36 8.93 -12.75
N LYS A 175 -12.69 9.34 -11.52
CA LYS A 175 -12.47 10.72 -11.02
C LYS A 175 -11.06 10.95 -10.46
N ILE A 176 -10.23 9.91 -10.39
CA ILE A 176 -8.84 10.01 -9.93
C ILE A 176 -7.89 9.79 -11.11
N TRP A 177 -8.19 8.79 -11.94
CA TRP A 177 -7.34 8.32 -13.04
C TRP A 177 -8.03 8.57 -14.38
N ALA A 178 -7.42 9.43 -15.20
CA ALA A 178 -8.03 9.93 -16.43
C ALA A 178 -8.13 8.87 -17.54
N GLY A 179 -7.24 7.87 -17.52
CA GLY A 179 -7.25 6.73 -18.43
C GLY A 179 -8.39 5.73 -18.15
N LEU A 180 -9.06 5.83 -16.99
CA LEU A 180 -10.22 5.00 -16.67
C LEU A 180 -11.53 5.64 -17.18
N PRO A 181 -12.44 4.86 -17.80
CA PRO A 181 -13.75 5.34 -18.22
C PRO A 181 -14.72 5.41 -17.05
N ASN A 182 -15.60 6.40 -17.08
CA ASN A 182 -16.83 6.40 -16.29
C ASN A 182 -17.92 5.58 -17.01
N SER A 183 -19.10 5.46 -16.40
CA SER A 183 -20.22 4.66 -16.93
C SER A 183 -20.80 5.14 -18.27
N SER A 184 -20.41 6.31 -18.78
CA SER A 184 -20.71 6.75 -20.14
C SER A 184 -19.67 6.28 -21.18
N GLY A 185 -18.63 5.55 -20.76
CA GLY A 185 -17.53 5.10 -21.60
C GLY A 185 -16.43 6.15 -21.83
N LYS A 186 -16.57 7.35 -21.27
CA LYS A 186 -15.61 8.46 -21.43
C LYS A 186 -14.74 8.63 -20.20
N SER A 187 -13.56 9.23 -20.38
CA SER A 187 -12.80 9.76 -19.24
C SER A 187 -13.65 10.80 -18.50
N HIS A 188 -13.53 10.85 -17.17
CA HIS A 188 -14.11 11.96 -16.40
C HIS A 188 -13.55 13.32 -16.86
N TYR A 189 -12.33 13.34 -17.38
CA TYR A 189 -11.61 14.53 -17.81
C TYR A 189 -11.62 14.72 -19.33
N GLN A 190 -12.55 14.09 -20.04
CA GLN A 190 -12.65 14.20 -21.50
C GLN A 190 -12.65 15.68 -21.96
N GLY A 191 -11.75 16.03 -22.87
CA GLY A 191 -11.62 17.39 -23.41
C GLY A 191 -10.73 18.33 -22.58
N ILE A 192 -10.23 17.89 -21.43
CA ILE A 192 -9.25 18.62 -20.63
C ILE A 192 -7.86 18.07 -20.97
N ALA A 193 -6.94 18.92 -21.41
CA ALA A 193 -5.53 18.56 -21.66
C ALA A 193 -5.32 17.32 -22.55
N GLY A 194 -6.27 17.02 -23.46
CA GLY A 194 -6.21 15.85 -24.34
C GLY A 194 -6.55 14.51 -23.67
N ASN A 195 -7.08 14.52 -22.45
CA ASN A 195 -7.43 13.29 -21.73
C ASN A 195 -8.55 12.51 -22.45
N ALA A 196 -8.36 11.20 -22.50
CA ALA A 196 -9.30 10.22 -23.02
C ALA A 196 -9.15 8.90 -22.23
N ALA A 197 -10.19 8.08 -22.23
CA ALA A 197 -10.11 6.76 -21.60
C ALA A 197 -9.24 5.82 -22.45
N SER A 198 -8.29 5.15 -21.81
CA SER A 198 -7.38 4.18 -22.43
C SER A 198 -7.98 2.76 -22.50
N ILE A 199 -9.05 2.51 -21.74
CA ILE A 199 -9.81 1.26 -21.72
C ILE A 199 -11.30 1.54 -21.96
N SER A 200 -12.02 0.61 -22.61
CA SER A 200 -13.47 0.70 -22.74
C SER A 200 -14.19 0.38 -21.42
N TRP A 201 -15.41 0.87 -21.26
CA TRP A 201 -16.23 0.57 -20.08
C TRP A 201 -16.48 -0.93 -19.93
N GLU A 202 -16.76 -1.64 -21.02
CA GLU A 202 -17.05 -3.08 -21.00
C GLU A 202 -15.83 -3.90 -20.58
N ALA A 203 -14.63 -3.51 -21.04
CA ALA A 203 -13.40 -4.16 -20.62
C ALA A 203 -13.10 -3.86 -19.14
N PHE A 204 -13.30 -2.62 -18.71
CA PHE A 204 -13.12 -2.23 -17.31
C PHE A 204 -14.08 -2.97 -16.37
N ASP A 205 -15.38 -2.99 -16.71
CA ASP A 205 -16.43 -3.68 -15.97
C ASP A 205 -16.15 -5.17 -15.84
N ARG A 206 -15.74 -5.82 -16.94
CA ARG A 206 -15.40 -7.25 -16.95
C ARG A 206 -14.22 -7.58 -16.04
N GLU A 207 -13.13 -6.81 -16.11
CA GLU A 207 -11.98 -7.08 -15.22
C GLU A 207 -12.32 -6.81 -13.76
N MET A 208 -13.07 -5.75 -13.47
CA MET A 208 -13.54 -5.46 -12.12
C MET A 208 -14.46 -6.57 -11.60
N ALA A 209 -15.37 -7.09 -12.42
CA ALA A 209 -16.20 -8.23 -12.05
C ALA A 209 -15.35 -9.46 -11.66
N ARG A 210 -14.30 -9.78 -12.43
CA ARG A 210 -13.37 -10.89 -12.12
C ARG A 210 -12.57 -10.68 -10.85
N ILE A 211 -12.20 -9.44 -10.55
CA ILE A 211 -11.47 -9.10 -9.31
C ILE A 211 -12.33 -9.40 -8.08
N PHE A 212 -13.65 -9.18 -8.16
CA PHE A 212 -14.56 -9.32 -7.02
C PHE A 212 -15.40 -10.61 -7.03
N SER A 213 -15.28 -11.48 -8.03
CA SER A 213 -16.01 -12.75 -8.12
C SER A 213 -15.36 -13.93 -7.39
N GLY A 214 -14.27 -13.69 -6.65
CA GLY A 214 -13.49 -14.69 -5.93
C GLY A 214 -13.75 -14.68 -4.43
#